data_AF-A0A502MFM6-F1
#
_entry.id   AF-A0A502MFM6-F1
#
_cell.length_a   1.000
_cell.length_b   1.000
_cell.length_c   1.000
_cell.angle_alpha   90.00
_cell.angle_beta   90.00
_cell.angle_gamma   90.00
#
_symmetry.space_group_name_H-M   'P 1'
#
loop_
_entity.id
_entity.type
_entity.pdbx_description
1 polymer ?
#
loop_
_entity_poly.entity_id
_entity_poly.type
_entity_poly.pdbx_seq_one_letter_code
_entity_poly.pdbx_strand_id
1 'polypeptide(L)'
;MAPCGAASPDRGEIPLCRDPRQSDRRRIAARRHIARQAGLLRRAQFRSPLGPLAAHRAVQRRAADRGCRHDGGRGRVIDLSLNEVETLCAKAARGAGFSWGLAEDIGRAARRIAVEDENWGMAMLCLAENAQSLTAPDPARAARWRKGEADKPAQTPLCPIRTAALLLDAPLPASALPLAILGVGLPVWLDAMLRRSAMRVARPAGLAKRADVVIEHRAEIERPATGRRGAIDERTLAALNSFAARTYVPESERSRMRGAGGGRVDDE
;
A
#
# COMPACT_ATOMS: atom_id res chain seq x y z
N MET A 1 60.57 -52.25 29.08
CA MET A 1 61.09 -51.73 27.78
C MET A 1 59.99 -50.92 27.13
N ALA A 2 60.28 -49.63 26.91
CA ALA A 2 59.59 -48.64 26.08
C ALA A 2 58.12 -48.25 26.40
N PRO A 3 57.75 -46.97 26.14
CA PRO A 3 56.85 -46.17 26.98
C PRO A 3 55.73 -45.47 26.19
N CYS A 4 55.15 -44.41 26.78
CA CYS A 4 54.31 -43.36 26.16
C CYS A 4 52.84 -43.73 25.97
N GLY A 5 51.85 -42.85 26.13
CA GLY A 5 51.77 -41.41 26.43
C GLY A 5 50.30 -41.15 26.78
N ALA A 6 49.96 -40.22 27.67
CA ALA A 6 49.91 -38.77 27.47
C ALA A 6 48.46 -38.33 27.74
N ALA A 7 48.34 -37.26 28.51
CA ALA A 7 47.14 -36.78 29.16
C ALA A 7 46.07 -36.25 28.20
N SER A 8 44.82 -36.37 28.64
CA SER A 8 43.62 -35.79 28.04
C SER A 8 43.77 -34.29 27.78
N PRO A 9 43.42 -33.79 26.58
CA PRO A 9 43.32 -32.36 26.35
C PRO A 9 41.93 -31.82 26.72
N ASP A 10 41.99 -30.63 27.30
CA ASP A 10 40.91 -29.71 27.66
C ASP A 10 39.76 -29.62 26.65
N ARG A 11 38.54 -29.51 27.21
CA ARG A 11 37.37 -28.99 26.50
C ARG A 11 37.58 -27.50 26.20
N GLY A 12 38.20 -27.21 25.07
CA GLY A 12 38.23 -25.87 24.49
C GLY A 12 36.83 -25.47 23.98
N GLU A 13 36.28 -24.44 24.59
CA GLU A 13 35.05 -23.76 24.17
C GLU A 13 35.22 -23.20 22.74
N ILE A 14 34.24 -23.48 21.88
CA ILE A 14 34.17 -22.96 20.51
C ILE A 14 33.74 -21.49 20.58
N PRO A 15 34.54 -20.51 20.11
CA PRO A 15 34.10 -19.13 20.05
C PRO A 15 33.07 -18.96 18.93
N LEU A 16 31.82 -18.70 19.29
CA LEU A 16 30.77 -18.26 18.38
C LEU A 16 31.19 -16.95 17.71
N CYS A 17 31.47 -17.00 16.40
CA CYS A 17 31.64 -15.81 15.57
C CYS A 17 30.41 -14.89 15.73
N ARG A 18 30.64 -13.68 16.24
CA ARG A 18 29.62 -12.62 16.28
C ARG A 18 29.28 -12.15 14.87
N ASP A 19 27.99 -12.16 14.56
CA ASP A 19 27.42 -11.61 13.33
C ASP A 19 27.54 -10.06 13.35
N PRO A 20 28.20 -9.43 12.35
CA PRO A 20 28.36 -7.98 12.28
C PRO A 20 27.06 -7.21 11.95
N ARG A 21 25.90 -7.86 11.83
CA ARG A 21 24.61 -7.23 11.51
C ARG A 21 23.65 -7.05 12.69
N GLN A 22 24.05 -7.33 13.93
CA GLN A 22 23.22 -7.06 15.10
C GLN A 22 23.43 -5.64 15.65
N SER A 23 22.43 -4.79 15.48
CA SER A 23 22.37 -3.47 16.12
C SER A 23 22.04 -3.61 17.61
N ASP A 24 22.97 -3.24 18.47
CA ASP A 24 22.85 -3.23 19.93
C ASP A 24 21.66 -2.36 20.39
N ARG A 25 20.58 -3.02 20.85
CA ARG A 25 19.57 -2.39 21.69
C ARG A 25 19.91 -2.66 23.15
N ARG A 26 20.55 -1.69 23.83
CA ARG A 26 20.32 -1.42 25.25
C ARG A 26 21.02 -0.13 25.75
N ARG A 27 20.16 0.79 26.19
CA ARG A 27 20.24 1.61 27.42
C ARG A 27 21.51 2.44 27.66
N ILE A 28 21.37 3.75 27.43
CA ILE A 28 22.03 4.75 28.28
C ILE A 28 20.96 5.32 29.21
N ALA A 29 20.98 4.87 30.46
CA ALA A 29 20.32 5.50 31.58
C ALA A 29 21.38 5.64 32.67
N ALA A 30 21.81 6.88 32.95
CA ALA A 30 22.26 7.31 34.28
C ALA A 30 22.72 8.77 34.27
N ARG A 31 22.02 9.61 35.05
CA ARG A 31 22.49 10.59 36.07
C ARG A 31 21.51 11.77 36.12
N ARG A 32 20.61 11.81 37.13
CA ARG A 32 20.73 12.54 38.42
C ARG A 32 20.73 14.07 38.18
N HIS A 33 19.98 14.97 38.83
CA HIS A 33 19.10 14.97 40.01
C HIS A 33 18.32 16.33 39.99
N ILE A 34 17.03 16.28 40.32
CA ILE A 34 16.28 17.14 41.27
C ILE A 34 16.53 18.67 41.33
N ALA A 35 15.44 19.40 41.08
CA ALA A 35 14.95 20.63 41.73
C ALA A 35 15.93 21.80 41.95
N ARG A 36 15.67 22.90 41.24
CA ARG A 36 15.46 24.27 41.76
C ARG A 36 15.55 25.23 40.58
N GLN A 37 14.44 25.88 40.23
CA GLN A 37 14.37 27.34 40.20
C GLN A 37 12.98 27.78 39.73
N ALA A 38 12.16 28.12 40.71
CA ALA A 38 11.10 29.08 40.57
C ALA A 38 11.73 30.48 40.51
N GLY A 39 11.25 31.31 39.58
CA GLY A 39 11.52 32.74 39.50
C GLY A 39 10.47 33.39 38.61
N LEU A 40 9.32 33.75 39.18
CA LEU A 40 8.93 35.16 39.39
C LEU A 40 8.70 35.95 38.11
N LEU A 41 7.45 35.97 37.63
CA LEU A 41 6.88 37.16 36.99
C LEU A 41 5.53 37.49 37.64
N ARG A 42 5.50 38.65 38.28
CA ARG A 42 4.34 39.28 38.93
C ARG A 42 3.55 40.10 37.92
N ARG A 43 2.21 39.94 38.03
CA ARG A 43 1.13 40.96 38.02
C ARG A 43 1.02 41.97 36.85
N ALA A 44 -0.11 41.88 36.16
CA ALA A 44 -1.11 42.96 35.98
C ALA A 44 -2.44 42.30 35.58
N GLN A 45 -3.38 42.09 36.50
CA GLN A 45 -4.51 42.98 36.80
C GLN A 45 -5.35 43.40 35.58
N PHE A 46 -6.32 42.58 35.20
CA PHE A 46 -7.66 43.04 34.81
C PHE A 46 -8.69 42.00 35.29
N ARG A 47 -9.35 42.29 36.41
CA ARG A 47 -10.62 41.68 36.79
C ARG A 47 -11.72 42.64 36.35
N SER A 48 -12.67 42.14 35.58
CA SER A 48 -14.02 42.71 35.49
C SER A 48 -15.04 41.57 35.66
N PRO A 49 -16.25 41.88 36.17
CA PRO A 49 -16.97 41.01 37.09
C PRO A 49 -18.17 40.38 36.41
N LEU A 50 -18.12 39.10 36.07
CA LEU A 50 -19.32 38.29 35.83
C LEU A 50 -19.07 36.88 36.39
N GLY A 51 -19.90 36.49 37.36
CA GLY A 51 -19.82 35.22 38.08
C GLY A 51 -20.18 34.00 37.20
N PRO A 52 -19.94 32.78 37.72
CA PRO A 52 -19.92 31.57 36.92
C PRO A 52 -21.32 30.98 36.74
N LEU A 53 -21.81 30.89 35.50
CA LEU A 53 -22.89 29.98 35.15
C LEU A 53 -22.29 28.70 34.59
N ALA A 54 -22.17 27.71 35.47
CA ALA A 54 -22.00 26.33 35.09
C ALA A 54 -23.26 25.85 34.37
N ALA A 55 -23.12 25.53 33.08
CA ALA A 55 -24.06 24.66 32.38
C ALA A 55 -23.24 23.67 31.56
N HIS A 56 -23.26 22.43 32.03
CA HIS A 56 -22.73 21.26 31.35
C HIS A 56 -23.29 21.18 29.91
N ARG A 57 -22.50 21.55 28.91
CA ARG A 57 -22.77 21.11 27.53
C ARG A 57 -22.26 19.69 27.39
N ALA A 58 -23.18 18.74 27.51
CA ALA A 58 -22.96 17.37 27.08
C ALA A 58 -22.52 17.37 25.61
N VAL A 59 -21.35 16.81 25.36
CA VAL A 59 -20.91 16.40 24.03
C VAL A 59 -21.91 15.34 23.55
N GLN A 60 -22.89 15.75 22.76
CA GLN A 60 -23.70 14.80 22.00
C GLN A 60 -22.77 14.13 20.98
N ARG A 61 -22.35 12.89 21.30
CA ARG A 61 -21.89 11.94 20.29
C ARG A 61 -22.99 11.89 19.23
N ARG A 62 -22.70 12.39 18.02
CA ARG A 62 -23.55 12.15 16.86
C ARG A 62 -23.61 10.63 16.67
N ALA A 63 -24.74 10.05 17.04
CA ALA A 63 -25.08 8.69 16.69
C ALA A 63 -25.02 8.58 15.16
N ALA A 64 -24.51 7.45 14.68
CA ALA A 64 -24.51 7.11 13.28
C ALA A 64 -25.96 7.06 12.79
N ASP A 65 -26.39 8.11 12.11
CA ASP A 65 -27.64 8.12 11.37
C ASP A 65 -27.45 7.19 10.17
N ARG A 66 -27.84 5.92 10.35
CA ARG A 66 -28.05 4.98 9.25
C ARG A 66 -29.34 5.39 8.53
N GLY A 67 -29.29 6.54 7.87
CA GLY A 67 -30.33 6.98 6.96
C GLY A 67 -30.27 6.16 5.68
N CYS A 68 -30.95 5.01 5.66
CA CYS A 68 -31.28 4.31 4.43
C CYS A 68 -32.30 5.15 3.63
N ARG A 69 -31.82 6.16 2.90
CA ARG A 69 -32.63 6.79 1.85
C ARG A 69 -32.71 5.79 0.69
N HIS A 70 -33.90 5.24 0.50
CA HIS A 70 -34.23 4.49 -0.71
C HIS A 70 -34.37 5.48 -1.87
N ASP A 71 -33.29 5.69 -2.60
CA ASP A 71 -33.31 6.31 -3.92
C ASP A 71 -33.12 5.22 -4.97
N GLY A 72 -34.07 5.15 -5.91
CA GLY A 72 -34.11 4.13 -6.96
C GLY A 72 -32.80 4.02 -7.74
N GLY A 73 -32.30 2.79 -7.87
CA GLY A 73 -31.31 2.38 -8.86
C GLY A 73 -29.82 2.63 -8.54
N ARG A 74 -29.47 3.46 -7.54
CA ARG A 74 -28.07 3.63 -7.13
C ARG A 74 -27.71 2.62 -6.04
N GLY A 75 -26.79 1.71 -6.35
CA GLY A 75 -26.29 0.71 -5.41
C GLY A 75 -25.74 1.36 -4.14
N ARG A 76 -25.86 0.65 -3.01
CA ARG A 76 -25.38 1.11 -1.71
C ARG A 76 -23.89 1.45 -1.80
N VAL A 77 -23.49 2.62 -1.28
CA VAL A 77 -22.08 3.01 -1.16
C VAL A 77 -21.53 2.53 0.18
N ILE A 78 -20.32 2.00 0.16
CA ILE A 78 -19.60 1.43 1.30
C ILE A 78 -18.28 2.17 1.47
N ASP A 79 -18.01 2.67 2.67
CA ASP A 79 -16.76 3.35 3.01
C ASP A 79 -15.73 2.35 3.56
N LEU A 80 -14.61 2.22 2.86
CA LEU A 80 -13.47 1.42 3.30
C LEU A 80 -12.35 2.31 3.85
N SER A 81 -11.66 1.81 4.87
CA SER A 81 -10.36 2.36 5.26
C SER A 81 -9.34 2.15 4.15
N LEU A 82 -8.32 3.01 4.09
CA LEU A 82 -7.24 2.88 3.09
C LEU A 82 -6.51 1.53 3.16
N ASN A 83 -6.43 0.92 4.36
CA ASN A 83 -5.84 -0.40 4.54
C ASN A 83 -6.74 -1.52 3.98
N GLU A 84 -8.06 -1.38 4.10
CA GLU A 84 -9.03 -2.30 3.49
C GLU A 84 -8.99 -2.18 1.96
N VAL A 85 -8.89 -0.96 1.41
CA VAL A 85 -8.67 -0.74 -0.03
C VAL A 85 -7.41 -1.46 -0.50
N GLU A 86 -6.28 -1.22 0.16
CA GLU A 86 -4.98 -1.83 -0.19
C GLU A 86 -5.05 -3.38 -0.16
N THR A 87 -5.60 -3.93 0.92
CA THR A 87 -5.69 -5.39 1.11
C THR A 87 -6.65 -6.03 0.11
N LEU A 88 -7.81 -5.41 -0.15
CA LEU A 88 -8.79 -5.88 -1.13
C LEU A 88 -8.19 -5.88 -2.53
N CYS A 89 -7.61 -4.77 -2.97
CA CYS A 89 -7.03 -4.62 -4.30
C CYS A 89 -5.85 -5.58 -4.52
N ALA A 90 -4.99 -5.79 -3.52
CA ALA A 90 -3.91 -6.77 -3.62
C ALA A 90 -4.45 -8.21 -3.77
N LYS A 91 -5.51 -8.59 -3.06
CA LYS A 91 -6.15 -9.91 -3.23
C LYS A 91 -6.81 -10.04 -4.60
N ALA A 92 -7.59 -9.04 -5.02
CA ALA A 92 -8.25 -9.02 -6.31
C ALA A 92 -7.24 -9.08 -7.47
N ALA A 93 -6.12 -8.36 -7.37
CA ALA A 93 -5.04 -8.42 -8.35
C ALA A 93 -4.42 -9.82 -8.48
N ARG A 94 -4.15 -10.50 -7.36
CA ARG A 94 -3.69 -11.89 -7.39
C ARG A 94 -4.71 -12.81 -8.06
N GLY A 95 -5.99 -12.66 -7.71
CA GLY A 95 -7.08 -13.41 -8.34
C GLY A 95 -7.30 -13.10 -9.82
N ALA A 96 -6.84 -11.94 -10.29
CA ALA A 96 -6.79 -11.55 -11.69
C ALA A 96 -5.53 -12.07 -12.42
N GLY A 97 -4.59 -12.72 -11.72
CA GLY A 97 -3.40 -13.33 -12.32
C GLY A 97 -2.12 -12.48 -12.25
N PHE A 98 -2.10 -11.38 -11.50
CA PHE A 98 -0.85 -10.67 -11.22
C PHE A 98 0.04 -11.45 -10.24
N SER A 99 1.37 -11.35 -10.42
CA SER A 99 2.33 -11.94 -9.48
C SER A 99 2.22 -11.27 -8.10
N TRP A 100 2.71 -11.95 -7.07
CA TRP A 100 2.60 -11.46 -5.70
C TRP A 100 3.17 -10.05 -5.51
N GLY A 101 4.37 -9.77 -6.05
CA GLY A 101 4.98 -8.44 -5.98
C GLY A 101 4.19 -7.36 -6.72
N LEU A 102 3.68 -7.65 -7.93
CA LEU A 102 2.85 -6.69 -8.67
C LEU A 102 1.52 -6.42 -7.98
N ALA A 103 0.93 -7.44 -7.34
CA ALA A 103 -0.32 -7.31 -6.60
C ALA A 103 -0.16 -6.43 -5.35
N GLU A 104 0.97 -6.49 -4.65
CA GLU A 104 1.25 -5.56 -3.56
C GLU A 104 1.37 -4.12 -4.06
N ASP A 105 2.08 -3.92 -5.17
CA ASP A 105 2.25 -2.61 -5.78
C ASP A 105 0.91 -2.03 -6.26
N ILE A 106 0.02 -2.88 -6.81
CA ILE A 106 -1.37 -2.52 -7.12
C ILE A 106 -2.11 -2.09 -5.84
N GLY A 107 -1.98 -2.82 -4.73
CA GLY A 107 -2.62 -2.45 -3.46
C GLY A 107 -2.21 -1.04 -2.98
N ARG A 108 -0.89 -0.77 -2.99
CA ARG A 108 -0.35 0.55 -2.60
C ARG A 108 -0.78 1.66 -3.55
N ALA A 109 -0.86 1.38 -4.85
CA ALA A 109 -1.34 2.33 -5.85
C ALA A 109 -2.84 2.60 -5.69
N ALA A 110 -3.65 1.57 -5.46
CA ALA A 110 -5.09 1.69 -5.25
C ALA A 110 -5.41 2.57 -4.04
N ARG A 111 -4.64 2.41 -2.95
CA ARG A 111 -4.73 3.29 -1.79
C ARG A 111 -4.50 4.77 -2.15
N ARG A 112 -3.58 5.09 -3.07
CA ARG A 112 -3.35 6.47 -3.53
C ARG A 112 -4.52 6.97 -4.36
N ILE A 113 -4.98 6.17 -5.32
CA ILE A 113 -6.15 6.51 -6.14
C ILE A 113 -7.34 6.79 -5.23
N ALA A 114 -7.59 5.97 -4.20
CA ALA A 114 -8.70 6.15 -3.26
C ALA A 114 -8.61 7.43 -2.39
N VAL A 115 -7.41 8.01 -2.23
CA VAL A 115 -7.25 9.30 -1.55
C VAL A 115 -7.61 10.46 -2.48
N GLU A 116 -7.39 10.31 -3.78
CA GLU A 116 -7.49 11.37 -4.78
C GLU A 116 -8.84 11.37 -5.51
N ASP A 117 -9.41 10.18 -5.74
CA ASP A 117 -10.59 9.94 -6.57
C ASP A 117 -11.49 8.84 -5.95
N GLU A 118 -12.80 9.04 -6.02
CA GLU A 118 -13.81 8.07 -5.59
C GLU A 118 -13.90 6.86 -6.54
N ASN A 119 -13.35 6.96 -7.76
CA ASN A 119 -13.44 5.92 -8.79
C ASN A 119 -12.40 4.79 -8.66
N TRP A 120 -11.66 4.69 -7.54
CA TRP A 120 -10.65 3.64 -7.34
C TRP A 120 -11.21 2.22 -7.50
N GLY A 121 -12.46 1.99 -7.05
CA GLY A 121 -13.12 0.69 -7.14
C GLY A 121 -13.34 0.27 -8.59
N MET A 122 -13.88 1.18 -9.41
CA MET A 122 -14.07 0.95 -10.84
C MET A 122 -12.74 0.82 -11.58
N ALA A 123 -11.73 1.62 -11.23
CA ALA A 123 -10.38 1.50 -11.77
C ALA A 123 -9.77 0.11 -11.51
N MET A 124 -10.00 -0.44 -10.31
CA MET A 124 -9.53 -1.78 -9.94
C MET A 124 -10.30 -2.87 -10.67
N LEU A 125 -11.62 -2.73 -10.80
CA LEU A 125 -12.45 -3.69 -11.53
C LEU A 125 -12.04 -3.75 -13.01
N CYS A 126 -11.91 -2.60 -13.66
CA CYS A 126 -11.42 -2.52 -15.03
C CYS A 126 -10.02 -3.14 -15.19
N LEU A 127 -9.11 -2.94 -14.24
CA LEU A 127 -7.79 -3.56 -14.28
C LEU A 127 -7.86 -5.08 -14.16
N ALA A 128 -8.68 -5.59 -13.23
CA ALA A 128 -8.84 -7.01 -12.99
C ALA A 128 -9.48 -7.74 -14.19
N GLU A 129 -10.50 -7.15 -14.81
CA GLU A 129 -11.19 -7.69 -15.98
C GLU A 129 -10.31 -7.71 -17.24
N ASN A 130 -9.36 -6.79 -17.35
CA ASN A 130 -8.51 -6.64 -18.54
C ASN A 130 -7.08 -7.17 -18.33
N ALA A 131 -6.78 -7.82 -17.21
CA ALA A 131 -5.41 -8.21 -16.85
C ALA A 131 -4.72 -9.10 -17.91
N GLN A 132 -5.47 -10.00 -18.54
CA GLN A 132 -4.99 -10.91 -19.59
C GLN A 132 -4.86 -10.22 -20.96
N SER A 133 -5.58 -9.12 -21.18
CA SER A 133 -5.63 -8.37 -22.44
C SER A 133 -4.54 -7.29 -22.53
N LEU A 134 -3.70 -7.16 -21.49
CA LEU A 134 -2.67 -6.13 -21.36
C LEU A 134 -1.27 -6.75 -21.39
N THR A 135 -0.37 -6.23 -22.23
CA THR A 135 0.96 -6.81 -22.44
C THR A 135 2.06 -6.04 -21.73
N ALA A 136 3.10 -6.74 -21.26
CA ALA A 136 4.31 -6.06 -20.78
C ALA A 136 5.03 -5.36 -21.95
N PRO A 137 5.79 -4.27 -21.70
CA PRO A 137 6.74 -3.78 -22.68
C PRO A 137 7.80 -4.84 -22.97
N ASP A 138 8.11 -5.08 -24.24
CA ASP A 138 9.18 -6.00 -24.61
C ASP A 138 10.58 -5.40 -24.33
N PRO A 139 11.62 -6.23 -24.19
CA PRO A 139 12.97 -5.74 -23.87
C PRO A 139 13.54 -4.75 -24.90
N ALA A 140 13.22 -4.91 -26.18
CA ALA A 140 13.71 -4.01 -27.23
C ALA A 140 13.05 -2.64 -27.11
N ARG A 141 11.75 -2.58 -26.82
CA ARG A 141 11.01 -1.35 -26.51
C ARG A 141 11.58 -0.65 -25.28
N ALA A 142 11.83 -1.38 -24.20
CA ALA A 142 12.47 -0.84 -23.00
C ALA A 142 13.89 -0.30 -23.25
N ALA A 143 14.66 -0.95 -24.13
CA ALA A 143 16.00 -0.48 -24.51
C ALA A 143 15.95 0.82 -25.33
N ARG A 144 14.98 0.97 -26.25
CA ARG A 144 14.75 2.22 -26.99
C ARG A 144 14.43 3.38 -26.06
N TRP A 145 13.50 3.18 -25.13
CA TRP A 145 13.14 4.19 -24.14
C TRP A 145 14.35 4.68 -23.35
N ARG A 146 15.23 3.77 -22.91
CA ARG A 146 16.46 4.14 -22.18
C ARG A 146 17.47 4.94 -23.02
N LYS A 147 17.44 4.78 -24.34
CA LYS A 147 18.28 5.56 -25.27
C LYS A 147 17.66 6.91 -25.65
N GLY A 148 16.46 7.23 -25.15
CA GLY A 148 15.71 8.43 -25.55
C GLY A 148 15.12 8.34 -26.96
N GLU A 149 15.01 7.13 -27.52
CA GLU A 149 14.39 6.92 -28.82
C GLU A 149 12.86 6.97 -28.70
N ALA A 150 12.21 7.48 -29.75
CA ALA A 150 10.75 7.56 -29.81
C ALA A 150 10.09 6.19 -29.70
N ASP A 151 8.97 6.14 -28.97
CA ASP A 151 8.19 4.92 -28.82
C ASP A 151 7.45 4.56 -30.11
N LYS A 152 7.12 3.28 -30.27
CA LYS A 152 6.40 2.76 -31.43
C LYS A 152 5.03 2.20 -31.00
N PRO A 153 3.98 2.42 -31.81
CA PRO A 153 2.67 1.90 -31.49
C PRO A 153 2.67 0.37 -31.48
N ALA A 154 1.89 -0.20 -30.55
CA ALA A 154 1.61 -1.62 -30.50
C ALA A 154 0.11 -1.86 -30.68
N GLN A 155 -0.25 -3.02 -31.25
CA GLN A 155 -1.64 -3.43 -31.42
C GLN A 155 -2.32 -3.58 -30.06
N THR A 156 -1.71 -4.38 -29.17
CA THR A 156 -2.18 -4.60 -27.81
C THR A 156 -1.77 -3.47 -26.87
N PRO A 157 -2.67 -2.97 -26.02
CA PRO A 157 -2.33 -1.96 -25.02
C PRO A 157 -1.30 -2.47 -24.02
N LEU A 158 -0.39 -1.57 -23.63
CA LEU A 158 0.59 -1.85 -22.58
C LEU A 158 -0.12 -1.97 -21.23
N CYS A 159 0.28 -2.96 -20.45
CA CYS A 159 -0.13 -3.12 -19.06
C CYS A 159 0.47 -1.98 -18.24
N PRO A 160 -0.34 -1.13 -17.59
CA PRO A 160 0.16 0.00 -16.83
C PRO A 160 1.03 -0.46 -15.66
N ILE A 161 0.65 -1.56 -15.01
CA ILE A 161 1.34 -2.11 -13.84
C ILE A 161 2.73 -2.64 -14.21
N ARG A 162 2.81 -3.46 -15.28
CA ARG A 162 4.10 -4.01 -15.73
C ARG A 162 5.00 -2.92 -16.32
N THR A 163 4.41 -1.92 -16.97
CA THR A 163 5.14 -0.75 -17.48
C THR A 163 5.70 0.08 -16.32
N ALA A 164 4.89 0.36 -15.30
CA ALA A 164 5.33 1.08 -14.11
C ALA A 164 6.43 0.32 -13.36
N ALA A 165 6.26 -0.99 -13.14
CA ALA A 165 7.26 -1.84 -12.49
C ALA A 165 8.60 -1.79 -13.24
N LEU A 166 8.59 -1.96 -14.58
CA LEU A 166 9.79 -1.84 -15.41
C LEU A 166 10.49 -0.49 -15.22
N LEU A 167 9.73 0.62 -15.26
CA LEU A 167 10.28 1.96 -15.09
C LEU A 167 10.82 2.18 -13.67
N LEU A 168 10.19 1.61 -12.65
CA LEU A 168 10.62 1.75 -11.25
C LEU A 168 11.86 0.91 -10.93
N ASP A 169 11.97 -0.27 -11.53
CA ASP A 169 13.12 -1.18 -11.37
C ASP A 169 14.34 -0.70 -12.17
N ALA A 170 14.11 -0.09 -13.33
CA ALA A 170 15.13 0.49 -14.19
C ALA A 170 14.74 1.92 -14.64
N PRO A 171 14.91 2.93 -13.77
CA PRO A 171 14.55 4.31 -14.07
C PRO A 171 15.22 4.85 -15.33
N LEU A 172 14.50 5.69 -16.07
CA LEU A 172 15.00 6.32 -17.28
C LEU A 172 16.06 7.38 -16.92
N PRO A 173 17.16 7.49 -17.68
CA PRO A 173 18.12 8.58 -17.50
C PRO A 173 17.45 9.93 -17.85
N ALA A 174 17.92 11.02 -17.23
CA ALA A 174 17.37 12.35 -17.50
C ALA A 174 17.43 12.75 -18.98
N SER A 175 18.43 12.25 -19.73
CA SER A 175 18.57 12.47 -21.18
C SER A 175 17.48 11.79 -22.02
N ALA A 176 16.76 10.82 -21.47
CA ALA A 176 15.67 10.13 -22.14
C ALA A 176 14.28 10.70 -21.79
N LEU A 177 14.22 11.74 -20.96
CA LEU A 177 12.98 12.39 -20.56
C LEU A 177 12.89 13.81 -21.18
N PRO A 178 11.70 14.27 -21.60
CA PRO A 178 10.41 13.57 -21.53
C PRO A 178 10.28 12.41 -22.53
N LEU A 179 9.58 11.34 -22.13
CA LEU A 179 9.32 10.17 -22.97
C LEU A 179 7.82 10.01 -23.23
N ALA A 180 7.40 10.02 -24.49
CA ALA A 180 6.05 9.62 -24.87
C ALA A 180 5.95 8.08 -24.96
N ILE A 181 5.05 7.48 -24.18
CA ILE A 181 4.72 6.05 -24.23
C ILE A 181 3.33 5.88 -24.83
N LEU A 182 3.24 5.11 -25.91
CA LEU A 182 2.04 4.97 -26.71
C LEU A 182 1.18 3.77 -26.27
N GLY A 183 -0.12 3.99 -26.18
CA GLY A 183 -1.13 2.96 -25.97
C GLY A 183 -1.08 2.28 -24.61
N VAL A 184 -0.91 3.05 -23.53
CA VAL A 184 -0.98 2.53 -22.15
C VAL A 184 -2.44 2.28 -21.78
N GLY A 185 -2.77 1.05 -21.37
CA GLY A 185 -4.09 0.73 -20.83
C GLY A 185 -4.27 1.29 -19.42
N LEU A 186 -5.46 1.79 -19.08
CA LEU A 186 -5.81 2.30 -17.75
C LEU A 186 -4.68 3.16 -17.10
N PRO A 187 -4.25 4.25 -17.75
CA PRO A 187 -3.06 5.03 -17.38
C PRO A 187 -3.08 5.61 -15.95
N VAL A 188 -4.25 5.72 -15.31
CA VAL A 188 -4.39 6.07 -13.89
C VAL A 188 -3.52 5.18 -12.98
N TRP A 189 -3.34 3.91 -13.34
CA TRP A 189 -2.49 2.98 -12.60
C TRP A 189 -1.00 3.26 -12.76
N LEU A 190 -0.57 3.62 -13.97
CA LEU A 190 0.81 4.00 -14.24
C LEU A 190 1.17 5.26 -13.48
N ASP A 191 0.30 6.27 -13.51
CA ASP A 191 0.45 7.50 -12.73
C ASP A 191 0.56 7.21 -11.22
N ALA A 192 -0.42 6.49 -10.67
CA ALA A 192 -0.47 6.16 -9.24
C ALA A 192 0.77 5.41 -8.74
N MET A 193 1.34 4.51 -9.56
CA MET A 193 2.57 3.79 -9.23
C MET A 193 3.81 4.68 -9.30
N LEU A 194 3.92 5.53 -10.32
CA LEU A 194 5.09 6.41 -10.50
C LEU A 194 5.17 7.52 -9.45
N ARG A 195 4.05 7.90 -8.81
CA ARG A 195 3.99 8.87 -7.71
C ARG A 195 4.85 8.56 -6.48
N ARG A 196 5.52 7.42 -6.40
CA ARG A 196 6.53 7.13 -5.37
C ARG A 196 7.98 7.39 -5.81
N SER A 197 8.18 7.90 -7.02
CA SER A 197 9.48 8.03 -7.68
C SER A 197 9.75 9.46 -8.15
N ALA A 198 10.93 9.70 -8.75
CA ALA A 198 11.26 10.95 -9.41
C ALA A 198 10.64 11.08 -10.82
N MET A 199 9.94 10.05 -11.32
CA MET A 199 9.17 10.11 -12.56
C MET A 199 7.69 10.35 -12.27
N ARG A 200 7.00 11.05 -13.18
CA ARG A 200 5.54 11.24 -13.16
C ARG A 200 4.95 11.19 -14.56
N VAL A 201 3.64 10.98 -14.65
CA VAL A 201 2.89 11.25 -15.88
C VAL A 201 2.61 12.75 -15.96
N ALA A 202 2.99 13.40 -17.06
CA ALA A 202 2.88 14.85 -17.24
C ALA A 202 1.44 15.37 -17.12
N ARG A 203 0.49 14.63 -17.70
CA ARG A 203 -0.95 14.88 -17.60
C ARG A 203 -1.64 13.58 -17.21
N PRO A 204 -1.94 13.36 -15.92
CA PRO A 204 -2.67 12.17 -15.49
C PRO A 204 -3.99 12.08 -16.25
N ALA A 205 -4.15 11.00 -17.02
CA ALA A 205 -5.44 10.66 -17.58
C ALA A 205 -6.27 10.00 -16.48
N GLY A 206 -7.55 10.39 -16.35
CA GLY A 206 -8.48 9.76 -15.42
C GLY A 206 -8.76 8.29 -15.79
N LEU A 207 -10.01 7.84 -15.64
CA LEU A 207 -10.37 6.46 -15.96
C LEU A 207 -10.54 6.22 -17.49
N ALA A 208 -9.47 6.43 -18.25
CA ALA A 208 -9.43 6.11 -19.68
C ALA A 208 -9.07 4.64 -19.89
N LYS A 209 -9.72 3.95 -20.85
CA LYS A 209 -9.37 2.56 -21.18
C LYS A 209 -7.95 2.42 -21.76
N ARG A 210 -7.54 3.38 -22.59
CA ARG A 210 -6.23 3.46 -23.24
C ARG A 210 -5.89 4.92 -23.51
N ALA A 211 -4.65 5.32 -23.30
CA ALA A 211 -4.16 6.64 -23.69
C ALA A 211 -2.65 6.61 -23.97
N ASP A 212 -2.18 7.58 -24.73
CA ASP A 212 -0.75 7.90 -24.81
C ASP A 212 -0.40 8.78 -23.60
N VAL A 213 0.77 8.54 -23.02
CA VAL A 213 1.22 9.24 -21.82
C VAL A 213 2.61 9.81 -22.04
N VAL A 214 2.92 10.92 -21.37
CA VAL A 214 4.27 11.49 -21.36
C VAL A 214 4.84 11.31 -19.96
N ILE A 215 6.00 10.67 -19.85
CA ILE A 215 6.75 10.53 -18.61
C ILE A 215 7.74 11.67 -18.51
N GLU A 216 7.77 12.32 -17.36
CA GLU A 216 8.64 13.45 -17.04
C GLU A 216 9.34 13.24 -15.70
N HIS A 217 10.46 13.94 -15.53
CA HIS A 217 11.11 14.04 -14.23
C HIS A 217 10.41 15.08 -13.34
N ARG A 218 10.35 14.83 -12.03
CA ARG A 218 9.89 15.77 -11.01
C ARG A 218 10.94 16.00 -9.92
N ALA A 219 11.01 17.22 -9.40
CA ALA A 219 11.97 17.59 -8.37
C ALA A 219 11.61 16.99 -7.00
N GLU A 220 10.32 16.88 -6.68
CA GLU A 220 9.85 16.43 -5.37
C GLU A 220 8.91 15.25 -5.47
N ILE A 221 8.99 14.35 -4.48
CA ILE A 221 8.11 13.20 -4.35
C ILE A 221 6.94 13.59 -3.43
N GLU A 222 5.74 13.64 -4.00
CA GLU A 222 4.52 13.95 -3.25
C GLU A 222 4.28 12.98 -2.09
N ARG A 223 3.98 13.54 -0.91
CA ARG A 223 3.51 12.77 0.24
C ARG A 223 1.99 12.60 0.13
N PRO A 224 1.46 11.38 0.21
CA PRO A 224 0.03 11.17 0.09
C PRO A 224 -0.71 11.83 1.25
N ALA A 225 -1.86 12.44 0.96
CA ALA A 225 -2.74 12.99 1.98
C ALA A 225 -3.22 11.87 2.94
N THR A 226 -3.37 12.20 4.22
CA THR A 226 -3.84 11.28 5.25
C THR A 226 -5.31 11.56 5.59
N GLY A 227 -6.03 10.53 6.05
CA GLY A 227 -7.36 10.69 6.67
C GLY A 227 -8.57 10.58 5.75
N ARG A 228 -8.41 10.37 4.44
CA ARG A 228 -9.53 10.04 3.54
C ARG A 228 -9.88 8.55 3.57
N ARG A 229 -11.16 8.23 3.36
CA ARG A 229 -11.69 6.87 3.16
C ARG A 229 -11.99 6.66 1.67
N GLY A 230 -11.92 5.41 1.23
CA GLY A 230 -12.29 5.03 -0.14
C GLY A 230 -13.75 4.58 -0.19
N ALA A 231 -14.60 5.35 -0.85
CA ALA A 231 -15.98 4.95 -1.12
C ALA A 231 -16.03 3.98 -2.32
N ILE A 232 -16.87 2.96 -2.25
CA ILE A 232 -17.10 1.99 -3.34
C ILE A 232 -18.56 1.56 -3.37
N ASP A 233 -19.12 1.35 -4.56
CA ASP A 233 -20.45 0.78 -4.69
C ASP A 233 -20.45 -0.73 -4.36
N GLU A 234 -21.55 -1.21 -3.78
CA GLU A 234 -21.72 -2.59 -3.32
C GLU A 234 -21.54 -3.62 -4.44
N ARG A 235 -21.91 -3.29 -5.69
CA ARG A 235 -21.78 -4.22 -6.83
C ARG A 235 -20.32 -4.37 -7.24
N THR A 236 -19.57 -3.28 -7.35
CA THR A 236 -18.14 -3.30 -7.63
C THR A 236 -17.39 -3.99 -6.50
N LEU A 237 -17.76 -3.75 -5.23
CA LEU A 237 -17.17 -4.45 -4.09
C LEU A 237 -17.40 -5.98 -4.19
N ALA A 238 -18.61 -6.42 -4.53
CA ALA A 238 -18.92 -7.84 -4.72
C ALA A 238 -18.11 -8.46 -5.88
N ALA A 239 -17.96 -7.75 -6.99
CA ALA A 239 -17.14 -8.18 -8.13
C ALA A 239 -15.66 -8.31 -7.76
N LEU A 240 -15.09 -7.33 -7.05
CA LEU A 240 -13.71 -7.38 -6.57
C LEU A 240 -13.49 -8.51 -5.57
N ASN A 241 -14.46 -8.77 -4.68
CA ASN A 241 -14.40 -9.91 -3.77
C ASN A 241 -14.43 -11.25 -4.52
N SER A 242 -15.12 -11.32 -5.66
CA SER A 242 -15.12 -12.51 -6.52
C SER A 242 -13.74 -12.77 -7.15
N PHE A 243 -13.02 -11.72 -7.56
CA PHE A 243 -11.61 -11.85 -7.93
C PHE A 243 -10.75 -12.28 -6.74
N ALA A 244 -10.88 -11.60 -5.59
CA ALA A 244 -10.13 -11.95 -4.38
C ALA A 244 -10.34 -13.42 -3.96
N ALA A 245 -11.56 -13.94 -4.12
CA ALA A 245 -11.92 -15.30 -3.77
C ALA A 245 -11.12 -16.36 -4.53
N ARG A 246 -10.67 -16.05 -5.76
CA ARG A 246 -9.82 -16.94 -6.59
C ARG A 246 -8.44 -17.21 -5.98
N THR A 247 -8.06 -16.47 -4.93
CA THR A 247 -6.79 -16.67 -4.22
C THR A 247 -6.88 -17.69 -3.08
N TYR A 248 -8.11 -18.10 -2.70
CA TYR A 248 -8.30 -19.08 -1.64
C TYR A 248 -8.29 -20.50 -2.21
N VAL A 249 -7.66 -21.41 -1.48
CA VAL A 249 -7.85 -22.85 -1.72
C VAL A 249 -9.22 -23.21 -1.17
N PRO A 250 -10.08 -23.92 -1.93
CA PRO A 250 -11.35 -24.41 -1.40
C PRO A 250 -11.10 -25.23 -0.14
N GLU A 251 -11.98 -25.11 0.86
CA GLU A 251 -11.90 -26.03 1.99
C GLU A 251 -11.96 -27.47 1.49
N SER A 252 -10.93 -28.26 1.79
CA SER A 252 -10.93 -29.68 1.47
C SER A 252 -12.18 -30.33 2.08
N GLU A 253 -12.78 -31.32 1.41
CA GLU A 253 -13.93 -32.08 1.96
C GLU A 253 -13.64 -32.65 3.36
N ARG A 254 -12.37 -32.98 3.62
CA ARG A 254 -11.84 -33.40 4.92
C ARG A 254 -11.89 -32.32 6.01
N SER A 255 -11.85 -31.03 5.67
CA SER A 255 -12.07 -29.92 6.60
C SER A 255 -13.55 -29.68 6.84
N ARG A 256 -14.38 -29.81 5.79
CA ARG A 256 -15.85 -29.71 5.89
C ARG A 256 -16.44 -30.80 6.79
N MET A 257 -16.00 -32.06 6.66
CA MET A 257 -16.49 -33.17 7.48
C MET A 257 -15.99 -33.15 8.93
N ARG A 258 -14.81 -32.60 9.21
CA ARG A 258 -14.25 -32.60 10.57
C ARG A 258 -14.82 -31.51 11.47
N GLY A 259 -15.48 -30.50 10.90
CA GLY A 259 -15.87 -29.31 11.63
C GLY A 259 -14.65 -28.55 12.17
N ALA A 260 -14.84 -27.29 12.55
CA ALA A 260 -13.81 -26.55 13.29
C ALA A 260 -13.61 -27.27 14.63
N GLY A 261 -12.56 -28.09 14.74
CA GLY A 261 -12.36 -29.05 15.83
C GLY A 261 -12.53 -28.43 17.21
N GLY A 262 -13.73 -28.61 17.78
CA GLY A 262 -13.96 -28.52 19.21
C GLY A 262 -13.42 -29.79 19.83
N GLY A 263 -12.11 -29.84 20.04
CA GLY A 263 -11.49 -30.91 20.83
C GLY A 263 -12.09 -30.86 22.23
N ARG A 264 -12.84 -31.91 22.60
CA ARG A 264 -13.17 -32.16 24.00
C ARG A 264 -11.85 -32.31 24.75
N VAL A 265 -11.61 -31.43 25.70
CA VAL A 265 -10.63 -31.66 26.74
C VAL A 265 -11.38 -32.53 27.74
N ASP A 266 -11.13 -33.84 27.68
CA ASP A 266 -11.56 -34.74 28.74
C ASP A 266 -10.57 -34.56 29.89
N ASP A 267 -11.05 -34.04 31.02
CA ASP A 267 -10.33 -34.00 32.30
C ASP A 267 -10.42 -35.41 32.95
N GLU A 268 -9.29 -36.11 33.03
CA GLU A 268 -9.03 -37.18 34.03
C GLU A 268 -7.66 -36.95 34.68
#